data_AF-A0A068JFD6-F1
#
_entry.id   AF-A0A068JFD6-F1
#
_cell.length_a   1.000
_cell.length_b   1.000
_cell.length_c   1.000
_cell.angle_alpha   90.00
_cell.angle_beta   90.00
_cell.angle_gamma   90.00
#
_symmetry.space_group_name_H-M   'P 1'
#
loop_
_entity.id
_entity.type
_entity.pdbx_description
1 polymer ?
#
loop_
_entity_poly.entity_id
_entity_poly.type
_entity_poly.pdbx_seq_one_letter_code
_entity_poly.pdbx_strand_id
1 'polypeptide(L)'
;GISTGYTVQEVLKGCNVLCGTPGRLLDIIGRGKVGLSKVRYLVLDEADRMLDMGFETDMRKLVGSPGMPPKEQRQTLMFSATYPEDIQRLAADFLKEDYLFLVVGVVGGACSDIEQHIIQVTKYLKREQLLEMLKTTGNERTMVFVETKRSADFIATFLCQEKVPTTS
;
A
#
# COMPACT_ATOMS: atom_id res chain seq x y z
N GLY A 1 -8.26 -12.90 -6.59
CA GLY A 1 -8.35 -11.60 -7.28
C GLY A 1 -9.61 -11.55 -8.11
N ILE A 2 -10.19 -10.36 -8.30
CA ILE A 2 -11.40 -10.17 -9.13
C ILE A 2 -11.09 -10.54 -10.59
N SER A 3 -12.03 -11.17 -11.30
CA SER A 3 -11.84 -11.51 -12.71
C SER A 3 -11.66 -10.25 -13.57
N THR A 4 -10.67 -10.26 -14.46
CA THR A 4 -10.43 -9.15 -15.41
C THR A 4 -11.65 -8.87 -16.28
N GLY A 5 -12.40 -9.90 -16.67
CA GLY A 5 -13.62 -9.74 -17.47
C GLY A 5 -14.69 -8.92 -16.75
N TYR A 6 -14.86 -9.18 -15.45
CA TYR A 6 -15.81 -8.43 -14.62
C TYR A 6 -15.41 -6.95 -14.49
N THR A 7 -14.14 -6.67 -14.19
CA THR A 7 -13.66 -5.27 -14.06
C THR A 7 -13.84 -4.48 -15.36
N VAL A 8 -13.56 -5.10 -16.52
CA VAL A 8 -13.78 -4.44 -17.82
C VAL A 8 -15.26 -4.15 -18.05
N GLN A 9 -16.16 -5.07 -17.71
CA GLN A 9 -17.60 -4.83 -17.87
C GLN A 9 -18.11 -3.68 -17.01
N GLU A 10 -17.65 -3.56 -15.76
CA GLU A 10 -18.03 -2.44 -14.90
C GLU A 10 -17.54 -1.10 -15.45
N VAL A 11 -16.28 -1.04 -15.89
CA VAL A 11 -15.71 0.20 -16.45
C VAL A 11 -16.44 0.65 -17.72
N LEU A 12 -16.86 -0.29 -18.56
CA LEU A 12 -17.58 0.01 -19.81
C LEU A 12 -18.99 0.56 -19.60
N LYS A 13 -19.57 0.44 -18.40
CA LYS A 13 -20.84 1.11 -18.04
C LYS A 13 -20.67 2.63 -17.86
N GLY A 14 -19.43 3.12 -17.83
CA GLY A 14 -19.09 4.50 -17.54
C GLY A 14 -18.33 4.60 -16.23
N CYS A 15 -17.18 5.25 -16.25
CA CYS A 15 -16.31 5.39 -15.09
C CYS A 15 -15.72 6.80 -15.05
N ASN A 16 -16.16 7.61 -14.08
CA ASN A 16 -15.62 8.96 -13.87
C ASN A 16 -14.44 8.97 -12.90
N VAL A 17 -14.41 8.01 -11.97
CA VAL A 17 -13.34 7.82 -10.98
C VAL A 17 -12.89 6.38 -11.05
N LEU A 18 -11.61 6.18 -11.35
CA LEU A 18 -10.99 4.87 -11.45
C LEU A 18 -9.93 4.75 -10.36
N CYS A 19 -10.07 3.74 -9.50
CA CYS A 19 -9.13 3.42 -8.43
C CYS A 19 -8.64 1.98 -8.60
N GLY A 20 -7.35 1.75 -8.36
CA GLY A 20 -6.75 0.44 -8.44
C GLY A 20 -5.23 0.48 -8.34
N THR A 21 -4.62 -0.68 -8.23
CA THR A 21 -3.16 -0.81 -8.21
C THR A 21 -2.57 -0.53 -9.61
N PRO A 22 -1.36 0.06 -9.70
CA PRO A 22 -0.77 0.47 -10.97
C PRO A 22 -0.78 -0.62 -12.06
N GLY A 23 -0.36 -1.84 -11.74
CA GLY A 23 -0.34 -2.95 -12.68
C GLY A 23 -1.72 -3.32 -13.24
N ARG A 24 -2.78 -3.27 -12.41
CA ARG A 24 -4.15 -3.53 -12.88
C ARG A 24 -4.67 -2.41 -13.77
N LEU A 25 -4.39 -1.16 -13.42
CA LEU A 25 -4.79 -0.01 -14.22
C LEU A 25 -4.12 -0.05 -15.59
N LEU A 26 -2.81 -0.33 -15.65
CA LEU A 26 -2.07 -0.48 -16.88
C LEU A 26 -2.61 -1.59 -17.78
N ASP A 27 -3.01 -2.75 -17.23
CA ASP A 27 -3.63 -3.83 -18.03
C ASP A 27 -4.93 -3.35 -18.72
N ILE A 28 -5.79 -2.62 -18.00
CA ILE A 28 -7.06 -2.13 -18.56
C ILE A 28 -6.83 -1.03 -19.60
N ILE A 29 -5.90 -0.11 -19.33
CA ILE A 29 -5.51 0.97 -20.25
C ILE A 29 -4.86 0.38 -21.50
N GLY A 30 -3.93 -0.57 -21.36
CA GLY A 30 -3.25 -1.25 -22.46
C GLY A 30 -4.20 -2.05 -23.36
N ARG A 31 -5.33 -2.52 -22.82
CA ARG A 31 -6.42 -3.14 -23.60
C ARG A 31 -7.32 -2.13 -24.32
N GLY A 32 -7.04 -0.83 -24.21
CA GLY A 32 -7.83 0.25 -24.81
C GLY A 32 -9.24 0.39 -24.23
N LYS A 33 -9.48 -0.10 -23.00
CA LYS A 33 -10.81 -0.03 -22.36
C LYS A 33 -11.03 1.27 -21.59
N VAL A 34 -9.95 1.94 -21.21
CA VAL A 34 -9.94 3.26 -20.55
C VAL A 34 -8.98 4.17 -21.29
N GLY A 35 -9.46 5.35 -21.68
CA GLY A 35 -8.62 6.44 -22.17
C GLY A 35 -8.33 7.45 -21.07
N LEU A 36 -7.13 8.04 -21.10
CA LEU A 36 -6.68 9.00 -20.07
C LEU A 36 -6.78 10.47 -20.51
N SER A 37 -7.19 10.75 -21.75
CA SER A 37 -7.20 12.10 -22.36
C SER A 37 -8.02 13.16 -21.63
N LYS A 38 -8.92 12.76 -20.73
CA LYS A 38 -9.76 13.66 -19.93
C LYS A 38 -9.43 13.63 -18.43
N VAL A 39 -8.32 13.02 -18.04
CA VAL A 39 -7.89 12.97 -16.64
C VAL A 39 -7.53 14.37 -16.16
N ARG A 40 -8.30 14.89 -15.22
CA ARG A 40 -8.02 16.18 -14.56
C ARG A 40 -7.34 16.02 -13.21
N TYR A 41 -7.48 14.85 -12.59
CA TYR A 41 -6.99 14.55 -11.26
C TYR A 41 -6.27 13.20 -11.27
N LEU A 42 -5.03 13.18 -10.79
CA LEU A 42 -4.26 11.97 -10.53
C LEU A 42 -3.92 11.93 -9.04
N VAL A 43 -4.25 10.84 -8.37
CA VAL A 43 -3.97 10.65 -6.94
C VAL A 43 -3.04 9.45 -6.78
N LEU A 44 -1.93 9.66 -6.10
CA LEU A 44 -0.98 8.62 -5.70
C LEU A 44 -1.04 8.53 -4.18
N ASP A 45 -1.61 7.46 -3.66
CA ASP A 45 -1.77 7.23 -2.22
C ASP A 45 -0.79 6.15 -1.75
N GLU A 46 -0.24 6.31 -0.55
CA GLU A 46 0.86 5.50 -0.01
C GLU A 46 2.03 5.32 -0.99
N ALA A 47 2.56 6.43 -1.53
CA ALA A 47 3.58 6.40 -2.59
C ALA A 47 4.88 5.67 -2.18
N ASP A 48 5.27 5.77 -0.91
CA ASP A 48 6.39 5.01 -0.32
C ASP A 48 6.14 3.50 -0.33
N ARG A 49 4.92 3.05 0.03
CA ARG A 49 4.54 1.64 -0.08
C ARG A 49 4.53 1.15 -1.52
N MET A 50 4.08 1.97 -2.46
CA MET A 50 4.14 1.61 -3.87
C MET A 50 5.59 1.40 -4.36
N LEU A 51 6.55 2.20 -3.87
CA LEU A 51 7.98 1.98 -4.11
C LEU A 51 8.49 0.69 -3.47
N ASP A 52 8.16 0.44 -2.19
CA ASP A 52 8.53 -0.79 -1.48
C ASP A 52 8.04 -2.05 -2.22
N MET A 53 6.86 -1.97 -2.85
CA MET A 53 6.28 -3.05 -3.65
C MET A 53 6.87 -3.18 -5.06
N GLY A 54 7.80 -2.30 -5.45
CA GLY A 54 8.44 -2.29 -6.76
C GLY A 54 7.57 -1.72 -7.87
N PHE A 55 6.51 -0.96 -7.55
CA PHE A 55 5.60 -0.38 -8.55
C PHE A 55 6.13 0.88 -9.22
N GLU A 56 7.35 1.33 -8.94
CA GLU A 56 7.92 2.54 -9.56
C GLU A 56 7.80 2.52 -11.08
N THR A 57 8.22 1.41 -11.70
CA THR A 57 8.20 1.26 -13.16
C THR A 57 6.77 1.35 -13.70
N ASP A 58 5.80 0.78 -13.00
CA ASP A 58 4.40 0.79 -13.41
C ASP A 58 3.77 2.17 -13.23
N MET A 59 4.10 2.89 -12.15
CA MET A 59 3.66 4.27 -11.96
C MET A 59 4.20 5.19 -13.07
N ARG A 60 5.49 5.05 -13.40
CA ARG A 60 6.11 5.82 -14.50
C ARG A 60 5.46 5.51 -15.85
N LYS A 61 5.17 4.24 -16.14
CA LYS A 61 4.41 3.84 -17.34
C LYS A 61 3.00 4.42 -17.35
N LEU A 62 2.32 4.46 -16.21
CA LEU A 62 0.96 5.01 -16.09
C LEU A 62 0.97 6.51 -16.40
N VAL A 63 1.88 7.26 -15.78
CA VAL A 63 2.03 8.70 -16.00
C VAL A 63 2.47 9.02 -17.42
N GLY A 64 3.33 8.19 -18.01
CA GLY A 64 3.76 8.29 -19.41
C GLY A 64 2.82 7.64 -20.42
N SER A 65 1.64 7.16 -20.00
CA SER A 65 0.72 6.46 -20.90
C SER A 65 0.15 7.41 -21.97
N PRO A 66 -0.07 6.93 -23.21
CA PRO A 66 -0.63 7.74 -24.28
C PRO A 66 -1.93 8.43 -23.87
N GLY A 67 -1.99 9.74 -24.11
CA GLY A 67 -3.15 10.56 -23.78
C GLY A 67 -3.23 11.00 -22.32
N MET A 68 -2.33 10.60 -21.43
CA MET A 68 -2.25 11.22 -20.11
C MET A 68 -1.87 12.71 -20.26
N PRO A 69 -2.68 13.67 -19.78
CA PRO A 69 -2.34 15.09 -19.87
C PRO A 69 -1.04 15.39 -19.13
N PRO A 70 -0.18 16.32 -19.60
CA PRO A 70 1.03 16.72 -18.88
C PRO A 70 0.72 17.17 -17.44
N LYS A 71 1.70 17.07 -16.53
CA LYS A 71 1.53 17.45 -15.12
C LYS A 71 1.06 18.91 -14.95
N GLU A 72 1.35 19.79 -15.91
CA GLU A 72 0.85 21.17 -15.90
C GLU A 72 -0.63 21.33 -16.24
N GLN A 73 -1.22 20.35 -16.95
CA GLN A 73 -2.61 20.37 -17.40
C GLN A 73 -3.55 19.49 -16.55
N ARG A 74 -3.02 18.87 -15.49
CA ARG A 74 -3.78 18.09 -14.52
C ARG A 74 -3.39 18.48 -13.09
N GLN A 75 -4.23 18.18 -12.12
CA GLN A 75 -3.87 18.26 -10.71
C GLN A 75 -3.38 16.89 -10.26
N THR A 76 -2.14 16.80 -9.80
CA THR A 76 -1.61 15.59 -9.17
C THR A 76 -1.55 15.78 -7.66
N LEU A 77 -2.07 14.82 -6.89
CA LEU A 77 -1.93 14.74 -5.44
C LEU A 77 -1.10 13.50 -5.10
N MET A 78 -0.11 13.65 -4.22
CA MET A 78 0.72 12.55 -3.75
C MET A 78 0.71 12.52 -2.22
N PHE A 79 0.38 11.37 -1.66
CA PHE A 79 0.36 11.11 -0.23
C PHE A 79 1.36 10.02 0.09
N SER A 80 2.16 10.23 1.13
CA SER A 80 3.23 9.33 1.55
C SER A 80 3.46 9.51 3.05
N ALA A 81 3.67 8.42 3.77
CA ALA A 81 3.96 8.49 5.21
C ALA A 81 5.41 8.89 5.47
N THR A 82 6.31 8.53 4.56
CA THR A 82 7.73 8.84 4.58
C THR A 82 8.14 9.71 3.38
N TYR A 83 9.30 10.36 3.46
CA TYR A 83 9.80 11.23 2.38
C TYR A 83 11.30 11.02 2.07
N PRO A 84 11.73 9.78 1.77
CA PRO A 84 13.10 9.49 1.33
C PRO A 84 13.40 10.12 -0.04
N GLU A 85 14.68 10.08 -0.45
CA GLU A 85 15.15 10.68 -1.71
C GLU A 85 14.36 10.17 -2.93
N ASP A 86 14.01 8.89 -2.98
CA ASP A 86 13.25 8.34 -4.10
C ASP A 86 11.82 8.87 -4.18
N ILE A 87 11.18 9.18 -3.03
CA ILE A 87 9.88 9.85 -3.00
C ILE A 87 10.01 11.31 -3.44
N GLN A 88 11.10 12.00 -3.08
CA GLN A 88 11.38 13.36 -3.54
C GLN A 88 11.54 13.40 -5.07
N ARG A 89 12.24 12.42 -5.64
CA ARG A 89 12.40 12.27 -7.10
C ARG A 89 11.06 12.02 -7.78
N LEU A 90 10.23 11.12 -7.23
CA LEU A 90 8.86 10.90 -7.74
C LEU A 90 8.00 12.16 -7.67
N ALA A 91 8.07 12.92 -6.58
CA ALA A 91 7.36 14.18 -6.43
C ALA A 91 7.74 15.15 -7.55
N ALA A 92 9.05 15.35 -7.78
CA ALA A 92 9.56 16.23 -8.83
C ALA A 92 9.12 15.79 -10.24
N ASP A 93 9.08 14.49 -10.49
CA ASP A 93 8.68 13.94 -11.79
C ASP A 93 7.17 14.10 -12.06
N PHE A 94 6.33 13.89 -11.05
CA PHE A 94 4.88 13.73 -11.23
C PHE A 94 4.03 14.95 -10.85
N LEU A 95 4.54 15.79 -9.95
CA LEU A 95 3.91 17.04 -9.52
C LEU A 95 4.41 18.22 -10.35
N LYS A 96 3.63 19.30 -10.39
CA LYS A 96 4.03 20.58 -11.00
C LYS A 96 5.26 21.14 -10.30
N GLU A 97 6.00 22.02 -10.96
CA GLU A 97 7.20 22.64 -10.36
C GLU A 97 6.87 23.45 -9.08
N ASP A 98 5.69 24.05 -9.01
CA ASP A 98 5.22 24.91 -7.91
C ASP A 98 4.31 24.18 -6.91
N TYR A 99 4.48 22.86 -6.73
CA TYR A 99 3.63 22.08 -5.85
C TYR A 99 3.73 22.53 -4.37
N LEU A 100 2.58 22.50 -3.68
CA LEU A 100 2.54 22.72 -2.23
C LEU A 100 2.99 21.45 -1.50
N PHE A 101 4.07 21.56 -0.74
CA PHE A 101 4.52 20.50 0.17
C PHE A 101 3.92 20.70 1.56
N LEU A 102 3.10 19.75 2.00
CA LEU A 102 2.46 19.76 3.30
C LEU A 102 3.00 18.61 4.17
N VAL A 103 3.38 18.96 5.39
CA VAL A 103 3.88 18.02 6.40
C VAL A 103 2.92 18.04 7.60
N VAL A 104 2.50 16.85 8.02
CA VAL A 104 1.72 16.66 9.24
C VAL A 104 2.55 15.76 10.16
N GLY A 105 2.95 16.29 11.33
CA GLY A 105 3.81 15.56 12.27
C GLY A 105 5.30 15.55 11.88
N VAL A 106 6.03 14.51 12.28
CA VAL A 106 7.46 14.33 11.98
C VAL A 106 7.62 13.37 10.81
N VAL A 107 8.12 13.89 9.67
CA VAL A 107 8.35 13.09 8.45
C VAL A 107 9.45 12.07 8.68
N GLY A 108 9.17 10.79 8.38
CA GLY A 108 10.17 9.71 8.48
C GLY A 108 10.55 9.30 9.91
N GLY A 109 9.95 9.90 10.93
CA GLY A 109 10.05 9.39 12.29
C GLY A 109 9.20 8.13 12.45
N ALA A 110 9.66 7.17 13.27
CA ALA A 110 8.74 6.18 13.81
C ALA A 110 7.59 6.94 14.48
N CYS A 111 6.35 6.52 14.22
CA CYS A 111 5.17 7.17 14.80
C CYS A 111 5.39 7.30 16.31
N SER A 112 5.35 8.53 16.84
CA SER A 112 5.57 8.80 18.27
C SER A 112 4.58 8.07 19.17
N ASP A 113 3.45 7.65 18.59
CA ASP A 113 2.39 6.92 19.27
C ASP A 113 2.63 5.41 19.28
N ILE A 114 3.75 4.92 18.72
CA ILE A 114 4.15 3.52 18.78
C ILE A 114 5.16 3.32 19.92
N GLU A 115 4.70 2.68 20.99
CA GLU A 115 5.57 2.16 22.03
C GLU A 115 6.26 0.86 21.54
N GLN A 116 7.59 0.81 21.64
CA GLN A 116 8.38 -0.32 21.16
C GLN A 116 9.02 -1.07 22.34
N HIS A 117 8.63 -2.34 22.52
CA HIS A 117 9.23 -3.22 23.50
C HIS A 117 10.10 -4.29 22.82
N ILE A 118 11.37 -4.39 23.23
CA ILE A 118 12.29 -5.41 22.74
C ILE A 118 12.49 -6.44 23.85
N ILE A 119 11.95 -7.64 23.65
CA ILE A 119 12.08 -8.76 24.59
C ILE A 119 13.00 -9.82 23.98
N GLN A 120 14.11 -10.11 24.65
CA GLN A 120 15.03 -11.16 24.22
C GLN A 120 14.47 -12.53 24.60
N VAL A 121 14.15 -13.35 23.58
CA VAL A 121 13.62 -14.71 23.76
C VAL A 121 14.31 -15.69 22.82
N THR A 122 14.54 -16.90 23.32
CA THR A 122 15.06 -18.00 22.49
C THR A 122 13.98 -18.49 21.53
N LYS A 123 14.39 -19.10 20.41
CA LYS A 123 13.47 -19.55 19.35
C LYS A 123 12.34 -20.46 19.86
N TYR A 124 12.65 -21.32 20.83
CA TYR A 124 11.69 -22.28 21.38
C TYR A 124 10.63 -21.63 22.29
N LEU A 125 11.01 -20.55 23.00
CA LEU A 125 10.14 -19.84 23.95
C LEU A 125 9.27 -18.77 23.30
N LYS A 126 9.56 -18.37 22.04
CA LYS A 126 8.79 -17.33 21.32
C LYS A 126 7.27 -17.58 21.31
N ARG A 127 6.85 -18.85 21.24
CA ARG A 127 5.41 -19.22 21.20
C ARG A 127 4.72 -19.00 22.54
N GLU A 128 5.36 -19.40 23.62
CA GLU A 128 4.84 -19.20 24.97
C GLU A 128 4.80 -17.72 25.32
N GLN A 129 5.86 -16.99 24.99
CA GLN A 129 5.91 -15.53 25.16
C GLN A 129 4.80 -14.83 24.35
N LEU A 130 4.58 -15.24 23.10
CA LEU A 130 3.50 -14.69 22.28
C LEU A 130 2.14 -14.91 22.93
N LEU A 131 1.88 -16.12 23.43
CA LEU A 131 0.62 -16.44 24.08
C LEU A 131 0.40 -15.59 25.35
N GLU A 132 1.44 -15.37 26.15
CA GLU A 132 1.39 -14.50 27.33
C GLU A 132 1.09 -13.04 26.96
N MET A 133 1.75 -12.53 25.93
CA MET A 133 1.50 -11.18 25.41
C MET A 133 0.04 -11.04 24.94
N LEU A 134 -0.45 -11.99 24.13
CA LEU A 134 -1.83 -11.96 23.62
C LEU A 134 -2.88 -12.04 24.74
N LYS A 135 -2.63 -12.83 25.79
CA LYS A 135 -3.50 -12.89 26.98
C LYS A 135 -3.56 -11.56 27.73
N THR A 136 -2.45 -10.82 27.75
CA THR A 136 -2.35 -9.52 28.41
C THR A 136 -3.04 -8.42 27.59
N THR A 137 -2.87 -8.46 26.26
CA THR A 137 -3.55 -7.55 25.31
C THR A 137 -5.07 -7.78 25.25
N GLY A 138 -5.53 -9.01 25.53
CA GLY A 138 -6.96 -9.33 25.56
C GLY A 138 -7.58 -9.45 24.17
N ASN A 139 -8.67 -8.73 23.91
CA ASN A 139 -9.47 -8.85 22.67
C ASN A 139 -9.14 -7.81 21.60
N GLU A 140 -8.02 -7.11 21.72
CA GLU A 140 -7.60 -6.14 20.71
C GLU A 140 -7.12 -6.83 19.43
N ARG A 141 -7.32 -6.17 18.29
CA ARG A 141 -6.87 -6.69 16.99
C ARG A 141 -5.34 -6.65 16.95
N THR A 142 -4.73 -7.83 16.98
CA THR A 142 -3.27 -7.98 17.00
C THR A 142 -2.77 -8.60 15.70
N MET A 143 -1.71 -8.02 15.13
CA MET A 143 -1.03 -8.55 13.93
C MET A 143 0.31 -9.16 14.33
N VAL A 144 0.52 -10.43 13.99
CA VAL A 144 1.75 -11.17 14.31
C VAL A 144 2.50 -11.46 13.02
N PHE A 145 3.66 -10.83 12.83
CA PHE A 145 4.53 -11.09 11.68
C PHE A 145 5.45 -12.28 11.94
N VAL A 146 5.56 -13.16 10.95
CA VAL A 146 6.47 -14.31 10.94
C VAL A 146 7.17 -14.41 9.60
N GLU A 147 8.35 -15.03 9.59
CA GLU A 147 9.23 -15.04 8.43
C GLU A 147 8.72 -15.88 7.24
N THR A 148 8.00 -16.98 7.51
CA THR A 148 7.56 -17.90 6.44
C THR A 148 6.07 -18.19 6.53
N LYS A 149 5.44 -18.43 5.38
CA LYS A 149 4.03 -18.87 5.30
C LYS A 149 3.78 -20.10 6.17
N ARG A 150 4.66 -21.10 6.11
CA ARG A 150 4.54 -22.33 6.92
C ARG A 150 4.55 -22.02 8.41
N SER A 151 5.35 -21.05 8.85
CA SER A 151 5.32 -20.57 10.23
C SER A 151 4.01 -19.87 10.58
N ALA A 152 3.42 -19.10 9.66
CA ALA A 152 2.13 -18.45 9.87
C ALA A 152 1.03 -19.48 10.10
N ASP A 153 0.92 -20.48 9.20
CA ASP A 153 -0.06 -21.56 9.32
C ASP A 153 0.09 -22.34 10.65
N PHE A 154 1.35 -22.59 11.05
CA PHE A 154 1.66 -23.28 12.30
C PHE A 154 1.27 -22.47 13.54
N ILE A 155 1.61 -21.18 13.58
CA ILE A 155 1.28 -20.29 14.69
C ILE A 155 -0.23 -20.09 14.79
N ALA A 156 -0.94 -19.91 13.68
CA ALA A 156 -2.39 -19.78 13.68
C ALA A 156 -3.07 -21.06 14.21
N THR A 157 -2.60 -22.24 13.80
CA THR A 157 -3.11 -23.51 14.32
C THR A 157 -2.88 -23.63 15.84
N PHE A 158 -1.68 -23.27 16.31
CA PHE A 158 -1.35 -23.28 17.74
C PHE A 158 -2.24 -22.32 18.53
N LEU A 159 -2.44 -21.08 18.06
CA LEU A 159 -3.30 -20.10 18.73
C LEU A 159 -4.76 -20.57 18.78
N CYS A 160 -5.27 -21.19 17.70
CA CYS A 160 -6.59 -21.81 17.70
C CYS A 160 -6.73 -22.94 18.74
N GLN A 161 -5.69 -23.77 18.92
CA GLN A 161 -5.68 -24.82 19.95
C GLN A 161 -5.72 -24.23 21.36
N GLU A 162 -5.03 -23.11 21.57
CA GLU A 162 -5.06 -22.32 22.81
C GLU A 162 -6.31 -21.45 22.97
N LYS A 163 -7.31 -21.62 22.08
CA LYS A 163 -8.60 -20.91 22.07
C LYS A 163 -8.48 -19.40 21.88
N VAL A 164 -7.40 -18.94 21.24
CA VAL A 164 -7.24 -17.56 20.80
C VAL A 164 -7.82 -17.44 19.38
N PRO A 165 -8.84 -16.59 19.15
CA PRO A 165 -9.38 -16.37 17.80
C PRO A 165 -8.29 -15.84 16.87
N THR A 166 -7.98 -16.55 15.78
CA THR A 166 -6.89 -16.20 14.87
C THR A 166 -7.23 -16.59 13.43
N THR A 167 -6.68 -15.85 12.47
CA THR A 167 -6.66 -16.19 11.04
C THR A 167 -5.23 -15.99 10.53
N SER A 168 -4.80 -16.82 9.57
CA SER A 168 -3.53 -16.71 8.85
C SER A 168 -3.76 -16.30 7.40
#